data_AF-A0A834ECZ7-F1
#
_entry.id   AF-A0A834ECZ7-F1
#
_cell.length_a   1.000
_cell.length_b   1.000
_cell.length_c   1.000
_cell.angle_alpha   90.00
_cell.angle_beta   90.00
_cell.angle_gamma   90.00
#
_symmetry.space_group_name_H-M   'P 1'
#
loop_
_entity.id
_entity.type
_entity.pdbx_description
1 polymer ?
#
loop_
_entity_poly.entity_id
_entity_poly.type
_entity_poly.pdbx_seq_one_letter_code
_entity_poly.pdbx_strand_id
1 'polypeptide(L)'
;MRMERLQAWMTRMCRHPVVSESEVFQQFLNFRDEKEWKTGKRKAEKDELVGVMIFSTMEPEAPDLDLTEIEQKCDAVSKFTKAMDDGVKELLTVGQEHWKRCTGPLPKEYQKIGKALQSLATVFSSSGYQGETDLNNAITEAGKTYEEIASLVAEQPKKDLHFLMECNHEYKGFLGCFPDIVGAHKGAIEKVKESDKLVATSKITPQDKQNMVKRVGTMSYALQAEMNHFHSNRIYDYNSVIRLYLEQQVQFYETIAEKLRQALGRFPVM
;
A
#
# COMPACT_ATOMS: atom_id res chain seq x y z
N MET A 1 -6.22 -9.20 10.24
CA MET A 1 -6.61 -8.23 9.20
C MET A 1 -7.28 -6.96 9.73
N ARG A 2 -8.49 -6.96 10.32
CA ARG A 2 -9.16 -5.68 10.70
C ARG A 2 -8.34 -4.84 11.70
N MET A 3 -7.83 -5.46 12.76
CA MET A 3 -7.02 -4.78 13.79
C MET A 3 -5.71 -4.25 13.21
N GLU A 4 -5.02 -5.04 12.38
CA GLU A 4 -3.77 -4.62 11.72
C GLU A 4 -3.98 -3.41 10.80
N ARG A 5 -5.05 -3.42 9.99
CA ARG A 5 -5.40 -2.30 9.13
C ARG A 5 -5.76 -1.04 9.93
N LEU A 6 -6.47 -1.19 11.04
CA LEU A 6 -6.76 -0.07 11.94
C LEU A 6 -5.49 0.49 12.59
N GLN A 7 -4.56 -0.37 13.01
CA GLN A 7 -3.28 0.06 13.56
C GLN A 7 -2.44 0.82 12.53
N ALA A 8 -2.39 0.33 11.29
CA ALA A 8 -1.72 1.01 10.18
C ALA A 8 -2.35 2.38 9.90
N TRP A 9 -3.69 2.44 9.82
CA TRP A 9 -4.43 3.69 9.62
C TRP A 9 -4.16 4.69 10.74
N MET A 10 -4.27 4.28 12.02
CA MET A 10 -3.98 5.13 13.17
C MET A 10 -2.53 5.64 13.14
N THR A 11 -1.58 4.76 12.81
CA THR A 11 -0.16 5.15 12.70
C THR A 11 0.05 6.18 11.60
N ARG A 12 -0.65 6.06 10.46
CA ARG A 12 -0.60 7.04 9.36
C ARG A 12 -1.12 8.41 9.82
N MET A 13 -2.25 8.44 10.51
CA MET A 13 -2.81 9.68 11.05
C MET A 13 -1.89 10.34 12.08
N CYS A 14 -1.31 9.56 13.00
CA CYS A 14 -0.37 10.06 14.00
C CYS A 14 0.94 10.59 13.40
N ARG A 15 1.36 10.10 12.23
CA ARG A 15 2.59 10.55 11.54
C ARG A 15 2.36 11.77 10.65
N HIS A 16 1.11 12.11 10.36
CA HIS A 16 0.78 13.22 9.49
C HIS A 16 0.81 14.53 10.27
N PRO A 17 1.65 15.51 9.91
CA PRO A 17 1.93 16.69 10.75
C PRO A 17 0.73 17.63 10.96
N VAL A 18 -0.23 17.66 10.03
CA VAL A 18 -1.48 18.43 10.19
C VAL A 18 -2.57 17.63 10.91
N VAL A 19 -2.88 16.41 10.46
CA VAL A 19 -3.95 15.59 11.04
C VAL A 19 -3.67 15.23 12.50
N SER A 20 -2.42 14.89 12.85
CA SER A 20 -2.04 14.53 14.22
C SER A 20 -2.33 15.64 15.21
N GLU A 21 -2.14 16.90 14.79
CA GLU A 21 -2.33 18.09 15.65
C GLU A 21 -3.75 18.65 15.59
N SER A 22 -4.64 18.05 14.78
CA SER A 22 -6.02 18.53 14.66
C SER A 22 -6.81 18.29 15.94
N GLU A 23 -7.64 19.27 16.33
CA GLU A 23 -8.46 19.16 17.55
C GLU A 23 -9.36 17.92 17.54
N VAL A 24 -9.97 17.61 16.38
CA VAL A 24 -10.83 16.43 16.23
C VAL A 24 -10.08 15.12 16.49
N PHE A 25 -8.84 14.99 16.01
CA PHE A 25 -8.04 13.78 16.19
C PHE A 25 -7.54 13.66 17.63
N GLN A 26 -7.10 14.76 18.23
CA GLN A 26 -6.68 14.80 19.62
C GLN A 26 -7.84 14.43 20.56
N GLN A 27 -9.01 15.05 20.39
CA GLN A 27 -10.22 14.74 21.17
C GLN A 27 -10.66 13.28 21.02
N PHE A 28 -10.51 12.70 19.83
CA PHE A 28 -10.80 11.28 19.61
C PHE A 28 -9.92 10.35 20.45
N LEU A 29 -8.68 10.76 20.76
CA LEU A 29 -7.72 9.94 21.50
C LEU A 29 -7.69 10.20 23.00
N ASN A 30 -8.09 11.40 23.46
CA ASN A 30 -7.82 11.86 24.82
C ASN A 30 -9.06 12.08 25.70
N PHE A 31 -10.27 11.81 25.20
CA PHE A 31 -11.49 11.94 26.00
C PHE A 31 -11.46 11.03 27.24
N ARG A 32 -11.93 11.54 28.38
CA ARG A 32 -11.89 10.83 29.68
C ARG A 32 -13.21 10.16 30.02
N ASP A 33 -14.30 10.70 29.50
CA ASP A 33 -15.66 10.19 29.76
C ASP A 33 -16.61 10.41 28.58
N GLU A 34 -17.79 9.80 28.65
CA GLU A 34 -18.80 9.86 27.60
C GLU A 34 -19.35 11.27 27.36
N LYS A 35 -19.35 12.13 28.38
CA LYS A 35 -19.85 13.51 28.27
C LYS A 35 -18.84 14.37 27.50
N GLU A 36 -17.56 14.21 27.78
CA GLU A 36 -16.47 14.84 27.02
C GLU A 36 -16.48 14.39 25.56
N TRP A 37 -16.58 13.08 25.31
CA TRP A 37 -16.72 12.52 23.96
C TRP A 37 -17.90 13.14 23.19
N LYS A 38 -19.10 13.17 23.78
CA LYS A 38 -20.30 13.74 23.13
C LYS A 38 -20.15 15.23 22.85
N THR A 39 -19.45 15.96 23.71
CA THR A 39 -19.19 17.39 23.54
C THR A 39 -18.21 17.63 22.40
N GLY A 40 -17.09 16.92 22.39
CA GLY A 40 -16.07 17.01 21.34
C GLY A 40 -16.62 16.60 19.97
N LYS A 41 -17.36 15.48 19.92
CA LYS A 41 -18.07 15.04 18.71
C LYS A 41 -18.97 16.13 18.14
N ARG A 42 -19.84 16.75 18.96
CA ARG A 42 -20.73 17.82 18.50
C ARG A 42 -19.99 19.08 18.07
N LYS A 43 -18.82 19.36 18.66
CA LYS A 43 -17.96 20.47 18.24
C LYS A 43 -17.39 20.20 16.85
N ALA A 44 -16.83 19.01 16.62
CA ALA A 44 -16.30 18.60 15.32
C ALA A 44 -17.39 18.57 14.23
N GLU A 45 -18.60 18.09 14.54
CA GLU A 45 -19.73 18.06 13.59
C GLU A 45 -20.24 19.45 13.19
N LYS A 46 -19.94 20.49 13.98
CA LYS A 46 -20.37 21.88 13.73
C LYS A 46 -19.25 22.77 13.20
N ASP A 47 -18.07 22.22 12.94
CA ASP A 47 -16.95 23.01 12.44
C ASP A 47 -17.26 23.56 11.04
N GLU A 48 -17.15 24.87 10.88
CA GLU A 48 -17.38 25.58 9.61
C GLU A 48 -16.11 25.68 8.76
N LEU A 49 -14.93 25.41 9.35
CA LEU A 49 -13.63 25.47 8.68
C LEU A 49 -13.34 24.20 7.87
N VAL A 50 -14.32 23.76 7.08
CA VAL A 50 -14.30 22.50 6.32
C VAL A 50 -14.20 22.75 4.81
N GLY A 51 -13.81 21.70 4.06
CA GLY A 51 -13.67 21.77 2.62
C GLY A 51 -12.64 22.84 2.21
N VAL A 52 -12.98 23.70 1.25
CA VAL A 52 -12.07 24.76 0.79
C VAL A 52 -11.77 25.80 1.87
N MET A 53 -12.56 25.89 2.94
CA MET A 53 -12.30 26.83 4.04
C MET A 53 -11.08 26.43 4.87
N ILE A 54 -10.62 25.18 4.79
CA ILE A 54 -9.39 24.77 5.50
C ILE A 54 -8.17 25.59 5.07
N PHE A 55 -8.13 26.08 3.82
CA PHE A 55 -7.02 26.90 3.34
C PHE A 55 -6.95 28.28 4.02
N SER A 56 -8.00 28.75 4.69
CA SER A 56 -7.93 30.01 5.45
C SER A 56 -7.21 29.87 6.80
N THR A 57 -6.94 28.64 7.25
CA THR A 57 -6.17 28.39 8.49
C THR A 57 -4.68 28.14 8.23
N MET A 58 -4.27 28.21 6.96
CA MET A 58 -2.89 27.96 6.53
C MET A 58 -2.18 29.27 6.19
N GLU A 59 -0.98 29.44 6.73
CA GLU A 59 -0.15 30.62 6.53
C GLU A 59 1.20 30.21 5.91
N PRO A 60 1.36 30.31 4.58
CA PRO A 60 2.64 30.05 3.96
C PRO A 60 3.66 31.12 4.34
N GLU A 61 4.80 30.72 4.92
CA GLU A 61 5.95 31.59 5.20
C GLU A 61 6.83 31.77 3.94
N ALA A 62 6.21 32.12 2.81
CA ALA A 62 6.88 32.25 1.52
C ALA A 62 6.18 33.30 0.63
N PRO A 63 6.86 33.83 -0.41
CA PRO A 63 6.26 34.78 -1.34
C PRO A 63 5.03 34.23 -2.06
N ASP A 64 4.17 35.11 -2.55
CA ASP A 64 3.04 34.72 -3.40
C ASP A 64 3.54 34.05 -4.69
N LEU A 65 2.86 32.98 -5.10
CA LEU A 65 3.16 32.23 -6.32
C LEU A 65 2.45 32.84 -7.52
N ASP A 66 3.09 32.76 -8.69
CA ASP A 66 2.42 33.14 -9.94
C ASP A 66 1.44 32.05 -10.41
N LEU A 67 0.41 32.47 -11.16
CA LEU A 67 -0.66 31.57 -11.59
C LEU A 67 -0.16 30.45 -12.52
N THR A 68 0.88 30.72 -13.31
CA THR A 68 1.47 29.74 -14.23
C THR A 68 2.20 28.66 -13.45
N GLU A 69 2.98 29.04 -12.44
CA GLU A 69 3.63 28.09 -11.52
C GLU A 69 2.59 27.22 -10.82
N ILE A 70 1.53 27.83 -10.26
CA ILE A 70 0.45 27.10 -9.58
C ILE A 70 -0.18 26.03 -10.49
N GLU A 71 -0.49 26.41 -11.73
CA GLU A 71 -1.06 25.48 -12.71
C GLU A 71 -0.10 24.35 -13.06
N GLN A 72 1.18 24.66 -13.31
CA GLN A 72 2.21 23.66 -13.57
C GLN A 72 2.37 22.66 -12.43
N LYS A 73 2.35 23.12 -11.17
CA LYS A 73 2.43 22.23 -10.00
C LYS A 73 1.20 21.33 -9.91
N CYS A 74 0.00 21.89 -10.11
CA CYS A 74 -1.24 21.12 -10.09
C CYS A 74 -1.26 20.03 -11.17
N ASP A 75 -0.84 20.34 -12.38
CA ASP A 75 -0.76 19.39 -13.48
C ASP A 75 0.31 18.32 -13.27
N ALA A 76 1.47 18.69 -12.71
CA ALA A 76 2.52 17.75 -12.35
C ALA A 76 2.01 16.69 -11.35
N VAL A 77 1.28 17.13 -10.31
CA VAL A 77 0.65 16.23 -9.33
C VAL A 77 -0.38 15.33 -10.00
N SER A 78 -1.28 15.90 -10.80
CA SER A 78 -2.32 15.15 -11.52
C SER A 78 -1.72 14.04 -12.40
N LYS A 79 -0.67 14.36 -13.17
CA LYS A 79 0.01 13.40 -14.03
C LYS A 79 0.70 12.30 -13.22
N PHE A 80 1.43 12.68 -12.16
CA PHE A 80 2.15 11.73 -11.32
C PHE A 80 1.21 10.75 -10.62
N THR A 81 0.18 11.25 -9.94
CA THR A 81 -0.71 10.40 -9.13
C THR A 81 -1.55 9.48 -10.01
N LYS A 82 -1.95 9.94 -11.20
CA LYS A 82 -2.61 9.08 -12.18
C LYS A 82 -1.71 7.94 -12.66
N ALA A 83 -0.47 8.25 -13.05
CA ALA A 83 0.48 7.23 -13.50
C ALA A 83 0.83 6.23 -12.39
N MET A 84 0.99 6.71 -11.15
CA MET A 84 1.24 5.85 -9.99
C MET A 84 0.04 4.95 -9.67
N ASP A 85 -1.19 5.47 -9.74
CA ASP A 85 -2.42 4.69 -9.51
C ASP A 85 -2.53 3.51 -10.48
N ASP A 86 -2.23 3.74 -11.77
CA ASP A 86 -2.24 2.69 -12.78
C ASP A 86 -1.16 1.63 -12.49
N GLY A 87 0.07 2.04 -12.16
CA GLY A 87 1.15 1.12 -11.80
C GLY A 87 0.89 0.31 -10.52
N VAL A 88 0.29 0.94 -9.50
CA VAL A 88 -0.10 0.26 -8.25
C VAL A 88 -1.20 -0.78 -8.53
N LYS A 89 -2.19 -0.44 -9.35
CA LYS A 89 -3.26 -1.38 -9.74
C LYS A 89 -2.73 -2.58 -10.53
N GLU A 90 -1.77 -2.36 -11.41
CA GLU A 90 -1.10 -3.44 -12.12
C GLU A 90 -0.38 -4.37 -11.15
N LEU A 91 0.44 -3.82 -10.24
CA LEU A 91 1.16 -4.61 -9.23
C LEU A 91 0.22 -5.41 -8.32
N LEU A 92 -0.90 -4.80 -7.91
CA LEU A 92 -1.94 -5.49 -7.14
C LEU A 92 -2.58 -6.64 -7.93
N THR A 93 -2.79 -6.46 -9.23
CA THR A 93 -3.40 -7.48 -10.10
C THR A 93 -2.48 -8.69 -10.23
N VAL A 94 -1.23 -8.47 -10.64
CA VAL A 94 -0.26 -9.56 -10.82
C VAL A 94 0.08 -10.23 -9.48
N GLY A 95 0.15 -9.47 -8.39
CA GLY A 95 0.34 -10.00 -7.04
C GLY A 95 -0.81 -10.89 -6.60
N GLN A 96 -2.06 -10.47 -6.85
CA GLN A 96 -3.24 -11.26 -6.50
C GLN A 96 -3.37 -12.53 -7.34
N GLU A 97 -3.01 -12.49 -8.61
CA GLU A 97 -2.95 -13.67 -9.48
C GLU A 97 -1.89 -14.67 -9.00
N HIS A 98 -0.68 -14.17 -8.70
CA HIS A 98 0.40 -14.98 -8.16
C HIS A 98 0.02 -15.61 -6.81
N TRP A 99 -0.61 -14.84 -5.91
CA TRP A 99 -1.13 -15.36 -4.64
C TRP A 99 -2.03 -16.57 -4.86
N LYS A 100 -3.05 -16.43 -5.73
CA LYS A 100 -4.01 -17.51 -6.02
C LYS A 100 -3.31 -18.76 -6.57
N ARG A 101 -2.26 -18.58 -7.38
CA ARG A 101 -1.45 -19.67 -7.89
C ARG A 101 -0.72 -20.40 -6.76
N CYS A 102 -0.02 -19.65 -5.90
CA CYS A 102 0.75 -20.19 -4.79
C CYS A 102 -0.10 -20.83 -3.69
N THR A 103 -1.34 -20.39 -3.48
CA THR A 103 -2.25 -21.01 -2.50
C THR A 103 -3.25 -21.99 -3.11
N GLY A 104 -3.10 -22.32 -4.40
CA GLY A 104 -4.10 -23.10 -5.15
C GLY A 104 -3.48 -24.22 -5.98
N PRO A 105 -3.30 -24.04 -7.30
CA PRO A 105 -2.79 -25.10 -8.17
C PRO A 105 -1.33 -25.51 -7.88
N LEU A 106 -0.44 -24.56 -7.53
CA LEU A 106 0.99 -24.86 -7.42
C LEU A 106 1.33 -25.85 -6.28
N PRO A 107 0.82 -25.69 -5.04
CA PRO A 107 1.00 -26.71 -3.99
C PRO A 107 0.46 -28.08 -4.39
N LYS A 108 -0.66 -28.13 -5.14
CA LYS A 108 -1.25 -29.39 -5.59
C LYS A 108 -0.34 -30.15 -6.56
N GLU A 109 0.46 -29.44 -7.37
CA GLU A 109 1.45 -30.06 -8.24
C GLU A 109 2.55 -30.73 -7.42
N TYR A 110 3.13 -30.03 -6.43
CA TYR A 110 4.11 -30.61 -5.52
C TYR A 110 3.56 -31.80 -4.72
N GLN A 111 2.31 -31.72 -4.24
CA GLN A 111 1.65 -32.85 -3.57
C GLN A 111 1.47 -34.06 -4.49
N LYS A 112 1.08 -33.84 -5.75
CA LYS A 112 0.93 -34.93 -6.73
C LYS A 112 2.27 -35.61 -7.03
N ILE A 113 3.35 -34.83 -7.18
CA ILE A 113 4.70 -35.38 -7.35
C ILE A 113 5.08 -36.21 -6.13
N GLY A 114 4.89 -35.68 -4.92
CA GLY A 114 5.22 -36.37 -3.67
C GLY A 114 4.48 -37.70 -3.51
N LYS A 115 3.18 -37.73 -3.84
CA LYS A 115 2.37 -38.96 -3.81
C LYS A 115 2.76 -39.96 -4.89
N ALA A 116 3.12 -39.49 -6.09
CA ALA A 116 3.57 -40.36 -7.17
C ALA A 116 4.87 -41.08 -6.81
N LEU A 117 5.83 -40.38 -6.19
CA LEU A 117 7.08 -40.98 -5.69
C LEU A 117 6.81 -42.07 -4.64
N GLN A 118 5.95 -41.78 -3.65
CA GLN A 118 5.58 -42.77 -2.62
C GLN A 118 4.84 -43.97 -3.19
N SER A 119 3.95 -43.75 -4.17
CA SER A 119 3.25 -44.83 -4.87
C SER A 119 4.25 -45.73 -5.61
N LEU A 120 5.25 -45.14 -6.27
CA LEU A 120 6.30 -45.89 -6.97
C LEU A 120 7.16 -46.72 -6.00
N ALA A 121 7.59 -46.12 -4.87
CA ALA A 121 8.33 -46.85 -3.83
C ALA A 121 7.52 -48.02 -3.24
N THR A 122 6.20 -47.87 -3.12
CA THR A 122 5.30 -48.95 -2.69
C THR A 122 5.28 -50.09 -3.71
N VAL A 123 5.24 -49.78 -5.01
CA VAL A 123 5.32 -50.79 -6.07
C VAL A 123 6.66 -51.52 -6.02
N PHE A 124 7.79 -50.81 -5.87
CA PHE A 124 9.10 -51.46 -5.73
C PHE A 124 9.15 -52.38 -4.51
N SER A 125 8.64 -51.92 -3.37
CA SER A 125 8.58 -52.74 -2.14
C SER A 125 7.75 -54.04 -2.30
N SER A 126 6.86 -54.11 -3.31
CA SER A 126 6.10 -55.33 -3.61
C SER A 126 6.91 -56.43 -4.32
N SER A 127 8.14 -56.13 -4.78
CA SER A 127 9.03 -57.09 -5.44
C SER A 127 9.48 -58.23 -4.52
N GLY A 128 9.48 -58.00 -3.20
CA GLY A 128 10.03 -58.91 -2.20
C GLY A 128 11.56 -58.96 -2.14
N TYR A 129 12.27 -58.20 -2.99
CA TYR A 129 13.73 -58.15 -3.04
C TYR A 129 14.29 -57.34 -1.87
N GLN A 130 15.11 -57.95 -1.01
CA GLN A 130 15.64 -57.29 0.19
C GLN A 130 16.79 -56.31 -0.11
N GLY A 131 17.41 -56.38 -1.30
CA GLY A 131 18.56 -55.54 -1.65
C GLY A 131 18.22 -54.09 -2.02
N GLU A 132 16.94 -53.72 -2.07
CA GLU A 132 16.46 -52.39 -2.50
C GLU A 132 15.73 -51.60 -1.41
N THR A 133 15.71 -52.09 -0.17
CA THR A 133 14.98 -51.45 0.94
C THR A 133 15.41 -50.00 1.17
N ASP A 134 16.72 -49.73 1.16
CA ASP A 134 17.25 -48.37 1.38
C ASP A 134 16.87 -47.40 0.25
N LEU A 135 16.88 -47.88 -1.00
CA LEU A 135 16.43 -47.10 -2.16
C LEU A 135 14.94 -46.76 -2.04
N ASN A 136 14.09 -47.75 -1.71
CA ASN A 136 12.65 -47.55 -1.58
C ASN A 136 12.30 -46.57 -0.45
N ASN A 137 13.04 -46.65 0.67
CA ASN A 137 12.94 -45.70 1.77
C ASN A 137 13.34 -44.28 1.33
N ALA A 138 14.45 -44.13 0.61
CA ALA A 138 14.89 -42.82 0.09
C ALA A 138 13.86 -42.19 -0.86
N ILE A 139 13.27 -42.97 -1.78
CA ILE A 139 12.21 -42.49 -2.68
C ILE A 139 10.95 -42.08 -1.91
N THR A 140 10.54 -42.88 -0.91
CA THR A 140 9.40 -42.55 -0.04
C THR A 140 9.60 -41.21 0.67
N GLU A 141 10.78 -41.00 1.23
CA GLU A 141 11.12 -39.79 1.98
C GLU A 141 11.29 -38.56 1.07
N ALA A 142 11.81 -38.73 -0.15
CA ALA A 142 11.76 -37.70 -1.17
C ALA A 142 10.31 -37.30 -1.47
N GLY A 143 9.40 -38.29 -1.60
CA GLY A 143 7.98 -38.03 -1.78
C GLY A 143 7.36 -37.19 -0.66
N LYS A 144 7.64 -37.52 0.61
CA LYS A 144 7.21 -36.72 1.77
C LYS A 144 7.79 -35.31 1.75
N THR A 145 9.06 -35.17 1.37
CA THR A 145 9.73 -33.86 1.23
C THR A 145 8.99 -32.96 0.23
N TYR A 146 8.53 -33.51 -0.89
CA TYR A 146 7.72 -32.77 -1.87
C TYR A 146 6.36 -32.33 -1.31
N GLU A 147 5.71 -33.13 -0.45
CA GLU A 147 4.48 -32.73 0.24
C GLU A 147 4.72 -31.61 1.29
N GLU A 148 5.86 -31.64 1.97
CA GLU A 148 6.28 -30.55 2.85
C GLU A 148 6.54 -29.26 2.08
N ILE A 149 7.22 -29.34 0.93
CA ILE A 149 7.44 -28.19 0.03
C ILE A 149 6.11 -27.61 -0.43
N ALA A 150 5.12 -28.45 -0.77
CA ALA A 150 3.78 -27.96 -1.10
C ALA A 150 3.17 -27.10 0.01
N SER A 151 3.30 -27.56 1.25
CA SER A 151 2.80 -26.82 2.42
C SER A 151 3.56 -25.50 2.62
N LEU A 152 4.89 -25.50 2.42
CA LEU A 152 5.69 -24.27 2.46
C LEU A 152 5.25 -23.26 1.40
N VAL A 153 5.04 -23.71 0.15
CA VAL A 153 4.59 -22.87 -0.97
C VAL A 153 3.22 -22.25 -0.67
N ALA A 154 2.29 -23.04 -0.13
CA ALA A 154 0.93 -22.57 0.18
C ALA A 154 0.91 -21.51 1.29
N GLU A 155 1.83 -21.60 2.25
CA GLU A 155 1.89 -20.69 3.39
C GLU A 155 2.77 -19.45 3.14
N GLN A 156 3.66 -19.50 2.14
CA GLN A 156 4.63 -18.43 1.87
C GLN A 156 4.00 -17.05 1.64
N PRO A 157 2.92 -16.88 0.85
CA PRO A 157 2.37 -15.55 0.56
C PRO A 157 2.01 -14.72 1.80
N LYS A 158 1.69 -15.39 2.92
CA LYS A 158 1.37 -14.72 4.20
C LYS A 158 2.61 -14.06 4.85
N LYS A 159 3.82 -14.46 4.46
CA LYS A 159 5.08 -14.01 5.06
C LYS A 159 5.73 -12.87 4.29
N ASP A 160 5.35 -12.65 3.03
CA ASP A 160 6.02 -11.68 2.15
C ASP A 160 5.03 -10.89 1.29
N LEU A 161 4.36 -11.55 0.36
CA LEU A 161 3.43 -10.96 -0.60
C LEU A 161 2.30 -10.22 0.12
N HIS A 162 1.91 -10.67 1.31
CA HIS A 162 0.91 -10.01 2.14
C HIS A 162 1.27 -8.55 2.41
N PHE A 163 2.49 -8.33 2.89
CA PHE A 163 2.95 -6.99 3.25
C PHE A 163 3.09 -6.10 2.01
N LEU A 164 3.60 -6.66 0.91
CA LEU A 164 3.68 -5.95 -0.37
C LEU A 164 2.30 -5.55 -0.88
N MET A 165 1.31 -6.43 -0.79
CA MET A 165 -0.06 -6.15 -1.21
C MET A 165 -0.74 -5.14 -0.28
N GLU A 166 -0.61 -5.25 1.04
CA GLU A 166 -1.22 -4.29 1.97
C GLU A 166 -0.64 -2.88 1.79
N CYS A 167 0.67 -2.74 1.58
CA CYS A 167 1.29 -1.45 1.26
C CYS A 167 0.67 -0.85 -0.02
N ASN A 168 0.57 -1.64 -1.10
CA ASN A 168 -0.02 -1.15 -2.35
C ASN A 168 -1.53 -0.85 -2.23
N HIS A 169 -2.28 -1.59 -1.40
CA HIS A 169 -3.68 -1.25 -1.11
C HIS A 169 -3.81 0.08 -0.37
N GLU A 170 -2.91 0.35 0.58
CA GLU A 170 -2.88 1.63 1.30
C GLU A 170 -2.61 2.79 0.34
N TYR A 171 -1.58 2.67 -0.51
CA TYR A 171 -1.26 3.69 -1.51
C TYR A 171 -2.36 3.88 -2.56
N LYS A 172 -3.03 2.80 -2.99
CA LYS A 172 -4.23 2.90 -3.82
C LYS A 172 -5.34 3.73 -3.14
N GLY A 173 -5.47 3.59 -1.82
CA GLY A 173 -6.39 4.40 -1.01
C GLY A 173 -6.06 5.89 -1.10
N PHE A 174 -4.80 6.28 -0.88
CA PHE A 174 -4.35 7.66 -1.00
C PHE A 174 -4.53 8.21 -2.42
N LEU A 175 -4.13 7.43 -3.42
CA LEU A 175 -4.21 7.80 -4.84
C LEU A 175 -5.66 8.02 -5.29
N GLY A 176 -6.61 7.27 -4.71
CA GLY A 176 -8.05 7.44 -4.93
C GLY A 176 -8.61 8.78 -4.47
N CYS A 177 -7.91 9.52 -3.59
CA CYS A 177 -8.34 10.84 -3.12
C CYS A 177 -7.89 11.99 -4.05
N PHE A 178 -6.84 11.80 -4.85
CA PHE A 178 -6.27 12.87 -5.67
C PHE A 178 -7.18 13.40 -6.79
N PRO A 179 -8.08 12.61 -7.42
CA PRO A 179 -9.02 13.16 -8.42
C PRO A 179 -9.84 14.33 -7.88
N ASP A 180 -10.39 14.20 -6.67
CA ASP A 180 -11.20 15.26 -6.04
C ASP A 180 -10.33 16.44 -5.59
N ILE A 181 -9.17 16.16 -5.00
CA ILE A 181 -8.20 17.19 -4.58
C ILE A 181 -7.78 18.04 -5.79
N VAL A 182 -7.32 17.39 -6.87
CA VAL A 182 -6.90 18.06 -8.11
C VAL A 182 -8.08 18.80 -8.75
N GLY A 183 -9.27 18.21 -8.77
CA GLY A 183 -10.47 18.84 -9.30
C GLY A 183 -10.80 20.17 -8.60
N ALA A 184 -10.72 20.21 -7.26
CA ALA A 184 -10.92 21.42 -6.49
C ALA A 184 -9.85 22.50 -6.80
N HIS A 185 -8.57 22.10 -6.95
CA HIS A 185 -7.50 23.03 -7.30
C HIS A 185 -7.66 23.59 -8.72
N LYS A 186 -7.96 22.74 -9.71
CA LYS A 186 -8.21 23.17 -11.09
C LYS A 186 -9.40 24.12 -11.18
N GLY A 187 -10.47 23.85 -10.44
CA GLY A 187 -11.62 24.75 -10.36
C GLY A 187 -11.27 26.12 -9.79
N ALA A 188 -10.44 26.18 -8.73
CA ALA A 188 -9.98 27.44 -8.16
C ALA A 188 -9.08 28.22 -9.13
N ILE A 189 -8.16 27.54 -9.82
CA ILE A 189 -7.27 28.13 -10.84
C ILE A 189 -8.11 28.76 -11.98
N GLU A 190 -9.10 28.03 -12.50
CA GLU A 190 -9.95 28.53 -13.57
C GLU A 190 -10.74 29.78 -13.14
N LYS A 191 -11.25 29.80 -11.90
CA LYS A 191 -11.93 30.98 -11.35
C LYS A 191 -11.01 32.19 -11.24
N VAL A 192 -9.72 32.00 -10.96
CA VAL A 192 -8.74 33.09 -10.96
C VAL A 192 -8.46 33.58 -12.38
N LYS A 193 -8.40 32.70 -13.39
CA LYS A 193 -8.27 33.10 -14.80
C LYS A 193 -9.46 33.94 -15.29
N GLU A 194 -10.66 33.63 -14.82
CA GLU A 194 -11.87 34.41 -15.13
C GLU A 194 -11.95 35.76 -14.38
N SER A 195 -11.12 35.96 -13.34
CA SER A 195 -11.26 37.11 -12.42
C SER A 195 -11.13 38.47 -13.10
N ASP A 196 -10.27 38.61 -14.11
CA ASP A 196 -10.13 39.86 -14.88
C ASP A 196 -11.42 40.25 -15.60
N LYS A 197 -12.09 39.26 -16.21
CA LYS A 197 -13.39 39.47 -16.85
C LYS A 197 -14.47 39.82 -15.82
N LEU A 198 -14.41 39.23 -14.62
CA LEU A 198 -15.37 39.51 -13.55
C LEU A 198 -15.19 40.92 -12.99
N VAL A 199 -13.95 41.40 -12.86
CA VAL A 199 -13.66 42.79 -12.48
C VAL A 199 -14.12 43.75 -13.58
N ALA A 200 -13.82 43.46 -14.84
CA ALA A 200 -14.23 44.30 -15.98
C ALA A 200 -15.76 44.40 -16.15
N THR A 201 -16.50 43.39 -15.68
CA THR A 201 -17.97 43.36 -15.70
C THR A 201 -18.61 43.77 -14.35
N SER A 202 -17.82 44.33 -13.43
CA SER A 202 -18.25 44.78 -12.10
C SER A 202 -18.96 43.72 -11.25
N LYS A 203 -18.66 42.43 -11.48
CA LYS A 203 -19.20 41.32 -10.70
C LYS A 203 -18.44 41.08 -9.40
N ILE A 204 -17.17 41.45 -9.37
CA ILE A 204 -16.29 41.39 -8.18
C ILE A 204 -15.44 42.65 -8.13
N THR A 205 -14.90 42.97 -6.96
CA THR A 205 -13.97 44.09 -6.80
C THR A 205 -12.52 43.69 -7.14
N PRO A 206 -11.62 44.66 -7.42
CA PRO A 206 -10.19 44.37 -7.53
C PRO A 206 -9.60 43.72 -6.27
N GLN A 207 -10.12 44.05 -5.09
CA GLN A 207 -9.70 43.44 -3.83
C GLN A 207 -10.11 41.97 -3.75
N ASP A 208 -11.32 41.63 -4.20
CA ASP A 208 -11.76 40.23 -4.27
C ASP A 208 -10.86 39.41 -5.18
N LYS A 209 -10.47 39.97 -6.33
CA LYS A 209 -9.48 39.34 -7.23
C LYS A 209 -8.16 39.07 -6.50
N GLN A 210 -7.61 40.05 -5.78
CA GLN A 210 -6.36 39.85 -5.02
C GLN A 210 -6.49 38.74 -3.98
N ASN A 211 -7.63 38.70 -3.27
CA ASN A 211 -7.90 37.64 -2.30
C ASN A 211 -8.00 36.25 -2.96
N MET A 212 -8.59 36.16 -4.16
CA MET A 212 -8.64 34.91 -4.93
C MET A 212 -7.24 34.43 -5.34
N VAL A 213 -6.38 35.34 -5.82
CA VAL A 213 -4.99 35.03 -6.20
C VAL A 213 -4.20 34.54 -4.98
N LYS A 214 -4.28 35.25 -3.85
CA LYS A 214 -3.62 34.83 -2.61
C LYS A 214 -4.11 33.46 -2.15
N ARG A 215 -5.42 33.21 -2.18
CA ARG A 215 -6.01 31.93 -1.77
C ARG A 215 -5.54 30.77 -2.63
N VAL A 216 -5.48 30.92 -3.95
CA VAL A 216 -4.98 29.85 -4.83
C VAL A 216 -3.47 29.61 -4.63
N GLY A 217 -2.71 30.64 -4.27
CA GLY A 217 -1.31 30.51 -3.82
C GLY A 217 -1.20 29.62 -2.56
N THR A 218 -1.99 29.90 -1.52
CA THR A 218 -2.04 29.07 -0.32
C THR A 218 -2.44 27.62 -0.62
N MET A 219 -3.42 27.41 -1.51
CA MET A 219 -3.80 26.06 -1.96
C MET A 219 -2.63 25.32 -2.61
N SER A 220 -1.87 26.01 -3.48
CA SER A 220 -0.69 25.42 -4.14
C SER A 220 0.40 25.04 -3.13
N TYR A 221 0.67 25.89 -2.14
CA TYR A 221 1.61 25.55 -1.06
C TYR A 221 1.14 24.34 -0.25
N ALA A 222 -0.15 24.27 0.09
CA ALA A 222 -0.71 23.13 0.80
C ALA A 222 -0.60 21.83 -0.01
N LEU A 223 -0.91 21.87 -1.31
CA LEU A 223 -0.77 20.72 -2.20
C LEU A 223 0.69 20.27 -2.31
N GLN A 224 1.63 21.20 -2.42
CA GLN A 224 3.06 20.88 -2.49
C GLN A 224 3.57 20.31 -1.16
N ALA A 225 3.12 20.85 -0.02
CA ALA A 225 3.45 20.33 1.30
C ALA A 225 2.95 18.88 1.47
N GLU A 226 1.70 18.63 1.08
CA GLU A 226 1.12 17.27 1.10
C GLU A 226 1.88 16.32 0.18
N MET A 227 2.24 16.75 -1.03
CA MET A 227 3.01 15.92 -1.96
C MET A 227 4.43 15.63 -1.47
N ASN A 228 5.07 16.58 -0.78
CA ASN A 228 6.36 16.34 -0.13
C ASN A 228 6.22 15.30 0.98
N HIS A 229 5.17 15.39 1.81
CA HIS A 229 4.87 14.39 2.83
C HIS A 229 4.60 13.01 2.19
N PHE A 230 3.75 12.96 1.16
CA PHE A 230 3.43 11.75 0.40
C PHE A 230 4.68 11.12 -0.21
N HIS A 231 5.57 11.90 -0.82
CA HIS A 231 6.79 11.38 -1.43
C HIS A 231 7.81 10.87 -0.41
N SER A 232 7.96 11.56 0.73
CA SER A 232 8.85 11.12 1.81
C SER A 232 8.41 9.75 2.35
N ASN A 233 7.11 9.59 2.63
CA ASN A 233 6.53 8.30 3.06
C ASN A 233 6.62 7.26 1.92
N ARG A 234 6.26 7.67 0.69
CA ARG A 234 6.65 7.14 -0.62
C ARG A 234 7.86 6.22 -0.57
N ILE A 235 8.99 6.90 -0.46
CA ILE A 235 10.31 6.33 -0.59
C ILE A 235 10.58 5.36 0.55
N TYR A 236 10.23 5.73 1.78
CA TYR A 236 10.48 4.90 2.96
C TYR A 236 9.67 3.59 2.93
N ASP A 237 8.37 3.67 2.66
CA ASP A 237 7.46 2.52 2.72
C ASP A 237 7.79 1.50 1.63
N TYR A 238 7.97 1.95 0.38
CA TYR A 238 8.32 1.06 -0.73
C TYR A 238 9.70 0.45 -0.57
N ASN A 239 10.69 1.22 -0.10
CA ASN A 239 12.01 0.66 0.21
C ASN A 239 11.92 -0.43 1.29
N SER A 240 11.16 -0.19 2.36
CA SER A 240 11.02 -1.14 3.46
C SER A 240 10.31 -2.43 3.03
N VAL A 241 9.17 -2.30 2.34
CA VAL A 241 8.34 -3.47 1.99
C VAL A 241 8.96 -4.33 0.88
N ILE A 242 9.65 -3.70 -0.09
CA ILE A 242 10.33 -4.45 -1.15
C ILE A 242 11.55 -5.18 -0.57
N ARG A 243 12.29 -4.55 0.34
CA ARG A 243 13.38 -5.24 1.06
C ARG A 243 12.87 -6.44 1.84
N LEU A 244 11.81 -6.26 2.64
CA LEU A 244 11.17 -7.35 3.38
C LEU A 244 10.74 -8.49 2.43
N TYR A 245 10.09 -8.16 1.32
CA TYR A 245 9.66 -9.14 0.33
C TYR A 245 10.85 -9.97 -0.20
N LEU A 246 11.94 -9.30 -0.58
CA LEU A 246 13.14 -9.97 -1.09
C LEU A 246 13.84 -10.82 -0.02
N GLU A 247 14.00 -10.30 1.20
CA GLU A 247 14.59 -11.02 2.33
C GLU A 247 13.83 -12.32 2.63
N GLN A 248 12.49 -12.25 2.64
CA GLN A 248 11.64 -13.41 2.87
C GLN A 248 11.62 -14.40 1.69
N GLN A 249 11.72 -13.91 0.45
CA GLN A 249 11.85 -14.77 -0.73
C GLN A 249 13.19 -15.53 -0.74
N VAL A 250 14.30 -14.88 -0.38
CA VAL A 250 15.60 -15.54 -0.24
C VAL A 250 15.51 -16.70 0.75
N GLN A 251 15.02 -16.42 1.96
CA GLN A 251 14.86 -17.45 3.00
C GLN A 251 13.96 -18.62 2.55
N PHE A 252 12.91 -18.31 1.79
CA PHE A 252 12.00 -19.32 1.25
C PHE A 252 12.70 -20.29 0.30
N TYR A 253 13.44 -19.77 -0.69
CA TYR A 253 14.16 -20.63 -1.63
C TYR A 253 15.32 -21.38 -0.99
N GLU A 254 16.03 -20.76 -0.04
CA GLU A 254 17.07 -21.44 0.75
C GLU A 254 16.50 -22.60 1.57
N THR A 255 15.34 -22.41 2.19
CA THR A 255 14.65 -23.46 2.95
C THR A 255 14.25 -24.64 2.05
N ILE A 256 13.72 -24.36 0.86
CA ILE A 256 13.38 -25.41 -0.12
C ILE A 256 14.64 -26.16 -0.56
N ALA A 257 15.71 -25.43 -0.89
CA ALA A 257 16.97 -26.03 -1.32
C ALA A 257 17.54 -26.96 -0.23
N GLU A 258 17.49 -26.54 1.03
CA GLU A 258 17.95 -27.37 2.14
C GLU A 258 17.11 -28.64 2.33
N LYS A 259 15.77 -28.55 2.22
CA LYS A 259 14.90 -29.73 2.24
C LYS A 259 15.23 -30.73 1.13
N LEU A 260 15.46 -30.23 -0.08
CA LEU A 260 15.86 -31.07 -1.21
C LEU A 260 17.24 -31.70 -1.00
N ARG A 261 18.21 -30.98 -0.43
CA ARG A 261 19.53 -31.54 -0.07
C ARG A 261 19.42 -32.66 0.96
N GLN A 262 18.57 -32.49 1.98
CA GLN A 262 18.34 -33.52 2.99
C GLN A 262 17.72 -34.79 2.39
N ALA A 263 16.75 -34.65 1.47
CA ALA A 263 16.19 -35.78 0.75
C ALA A 263 17.23 -36.46 -0.14
N LEU A 264 18.04 -35.67 -0.87
CA LEU A 264 19.10 -36.19 -1.74
C LEU A 264 20.15 -36.99 -0.96
N GLY A 265 20.57 -36.50 0.21
CA GLY A 265 21.56 -37.18 1.05
C GLY A 265 21.14 -38.54 1.60
N ARG A 266 19.87 -38.93 1.45
CA ARG A 266 19.37 -40.27 1.82
C ARG A 266 19.53 -41.31 0.73
N PHE A 267 19.80 -40.90 -0.51
CA PHE A 267 20.02 -41.85 -1.60
C PHE A 267 21.41 -42.49 -1.45
N PRO A 268 21.51 -43.83 -1.57
CA PRO A 268 22.80 -44.50 -1.52
C PRO A 268 23.68 -44.04 -2.70
N VAL A 269 24.96 -43.81 -2.42
CA VAL A 269 25.97 -43.63 -3.48
C VAL A 269 26.27 -45.02 -4.04
N MET A 270 25.97 -45.23 -5.31
CA MET A 270 26.28 -46.47 -6.04
C MET A 270 27.72 -46.49 -6.53
#